data_AF-A0A520D0E1-F1
#
_entry.id   AF-A0A520D0E1-F1
#
_cell.length_a   1.000
_cell.length_b   1.000
_cell.length_c   1.000
_cell.angle_alpha   90.00
_cell.angle_beta   90.00
_cell.angle_gamma   90.00
#
_symmetry.space_group_name_H-M   'P 1'
#
loop_
_entity.id
_entity.type
_entity.pdbx_description
1 polymer ?
#
loop_
_entity_poly.entity_id
_entity_poly.type
_entity_poly.pdbx_seq_one_letter_code
_entity_poly.pdbx_strand_id
1 'polypeptide(L)'
;MENLVEVSSKKKVEVIEYLRGFAAFYVVIHHFLGFTELKKNVPEIFHFPFRFGQEIVLLFFLMSGFVIYAANQKIRDKFFLEYLKKRVIRIYPTFILTLILSIIILKINNEYLKQTDFVDLLGNIFMLQDTGNKPGAIVYPFLQNYPLWSLSYEWWFYMLFFPICFYINKYSTENRIA
;
A
#
# COMPACT_ATOMS: atom_id res chain seq x y z
N MET A 1 -8.27 29.05 -22.48
CA MET A 1 -8.75 27.65 -22.53
C MET A 1 -7.83 26.71 -21.75
N GLU A 2 -6.50 26.80 -21.88
CA GLU A 2 -5.53 25.97 -21.14
C GLU A 2 -5.68 26.07 -19.61
N ASN A 3 -5.84 27.28 -19.05
CA ASN A 3 -6.06 27.45 -17.60
C ASN A 3 -7.33 26.76 -17.08
N LEU A 4 -8.39 26.64 -17.90
CA LEU A 4 -9.62 25.94 -17.49
C LEU A 4 -9.44 24.42 -17.53
N VAL A 5 -8.63 23.91 -18.47
CA VAL A 5 -8.27 22.50 -18.58
C VAL A 5 -7.34 22.06 -17.44
N GLU A 6 -6.36 22.90 -17.08
CA GLU A 6 -5.43 22.61 -15.98
C GLU A 6 -6.13 22.64 -14.61
N VAL A 7 -7.06 23.58 -14.39
CA VAL A 7 -7.88 23.62 -13.16
C VAL A 7 -8.80 22.38 -13.08
N SER A 8 -9.35 21.93 -14.21
CA SER A 8 -10.17 20.70 -14.27
C SER A 8 -9.35 19.44 -13.95
N SER A 9 -8.11 19.35 -14.43
CA SER A 9 -7.24 18.19 -14.15
C SER A 9 -6.82 18.11 -12.67
N LYS A 10 -6.49 19.26 -12.06
CA LYS A 10 -6.17 19.33 -10.62
C LYS A 10 -7.35 18.91 -9.75
N LYS A 11 -8.55 19.41 -10.03
CA LYS A 11 -9.78 19.02 -9.32
C LYS A 11 -10.06 17.51 -9.42
N LYS A 12 -9.78 16.89 -10.57
CA LYS A 12 -9.95 15.43 -10.75
C LYS A 12 -8.99 14.62 -9.89
N VAL A 13 -7.71 15.03 -9.82
CA VAL A 13 -6.71 14.37 -8.95
C VAL A 13 -7.09 14.53 -7.48
N GLU A 14 -7.59 15.71 -7.09
CA GLU A 14 -8.06 15.99 -5.73
C GLU A 14 -9.23 15.07 -5.32
N VAL A 15 -10.22 14.87 -6.21
CA VAL A 15 -11.32 13.91 -5.96
C VAL A 15 -10.79 12.50 -5.70
N ILE A 16 -9.76 12.06 -6.44
CA ILE A 16 -9.16 10.73 -6.24
C ILE A 16 -8.45 10.64 -4.88
N GLU A 17 -7.78 11.70 -4.44
CA GLU A 17 -7.19 11.75 -3.11
C GLU A 17 -8.25 11.64 -2.00
N TYR A 18 -9.41 12.30 -2.16
CA TYR A 18 -10.52 12.13 -1.22
C TYR A 18 -11.07 10.71 -1.21
N LEU A 19 -11.24 10.08 -2.37
CA LEU A 19 -11.69 8.69 -2.47
C LEU A 19 -10.69 7.72 -1.81
N ARG A 20 -9.39 7.99 -1.94
CA ARG A 20 -8.35 7.23 -1.24
C ARG A 20 -8.44 7.40 0.27
N GLY A 21 -8.69 8.62 0.75
CA GLY A 21 -8.94 8.88 2.17
C GLY A 21 -10.15 8.11 2.70
N PHE A 22 -11.25 8.12 1.95
CA PHE A 22 -12.45 7.34 2.27
C PHE A 22 -12.16 5.82 2.31
N ALA A 23 -11.45 5.30 1.30
CA ALA A 23 -11.08 3.89 1.25
C ALA A 23 -10.19 3.48 2.44
N ALA A 24 -9.20 4.30 2.80
CA ALA A 24 -8.36 4.05 3.96
C ALA A 24 -9.18 4.02 5.27
N PHE A 25 -10.09 4.98 5.45
CA PHE A 25 -10.96 5.02 6.62
C PHE A 25 -11.91 3.82 6.70
N TYR A 26 -12.50 3.42 5.57
CA TYR A 26 -13.32 2.22 5.49
C TYR A 26 -12.54 0.98 5.93
N VAL A 27 -11.28 0.82 5.48
CA VAL A 27 -10.44 -0.32 5.85
C VAL A 27 -10.13 -0.34 7.35
N VAL A 28 -9.97 0.83 7.98
CA VAL A 28 -9.83 0.94 9.45
C VAL A 28 -11.09 0.42 10.15
N ILE A 29 -12.28 0.83 9.69
CA ILE A 29 -13.55 0.34 10.26
C ILE A 29 -13.69 -1.17 10.06
N HIS A 30 -13.36 -1.68 8.88
CA HIS A 30 -13.37 -3.12 8.59
C HIS A 30 -12.52 -3.91 9.60
N HIS A 31 -11.29 -3.48 9.84
CA HIS A 31 -10.42 -4.13 10.83
C HIS A 31 -10.97 -3.96 12.25
N PHE A 32 -11.44 -2.78 12.62
CA PHE A 32 -12.01 -2.52 13.94
C PHE A 32 -13.21 -3.45 14.26
N LEU A 33 -14.11 -3.63 13.30
CA LEU A 33 -15.26 -4.54 13.43
C LEU A 33 -14.86 -6.03 13.36
N GLY A 34 -13.74 -6.36 12.70
CA GLY A 34 -13.24 -7.72 12.55
C GLY A 34 -12.42 -8.24 13.73
N PHE A 35 -11.67 -7.37 14.41
CA PHE A 35 -10.75 -7.74 15.49
C PHE A 35 -11.36 -7.72 16.89
N THR A 36 -12.50 -7.06 17.08
CA THR A 36 -13.09 -6.87 18.40
C THR A 36 -14.16 -7.93 18.68
N GLU A 37 -14.37 -8.26 19.96
CA GLU A 37 -15.56 -9.00 20.44
C GLU A 37 -16.89 -8.31 20.04
N LEU A 38 -16.84 -7.09 19.49
CA LEU A 38 -17.97 -6.41 18.87
C LEU A 38 -18.60 -7.25 17.76
N LYS A 39 -17.84 -8.10 17.05
CA LYS A 39 -18.44 -9.02 16.06
C LYS A 39 -19.53 -9.92 16.66
N LYS A 40 -19.45 -10.25 17.95
CA LYS A 40 -20.46 -11.05 18.65
C LYS A 40 -21.62 -10.20 19.19
N ASN A 41 -21.38 -8.91 19.46
CA ASN A 41 -22.32 -8.03 20.14
C ASN A 41 -23.02 -7.00 19.23
N VAL A 42 -22.55 -6.86 17.99
CA VAL A 42 -23.10 -5.92 17.00
C VAL A 42 -23.96 -6.70 16.00
N PRO A 43 -25.19 -6.25 15.72
CA PRO A 43 -26.05 -6.94 14.75
C PRO A 43 -25.43 -7.02 13.36
N GLU A 44 -25.69 -8.11 12.64
CA GLU A 44 -25.10 -8.39 11.32
C GLU A 44 -25.34 -7.27 10.29
N ILE A 45 -26.47 -6.55 10.39
CA ILE A 45 -26.80 -5.40 9.55
C ILE A 45 -25.74 -4.30 9.57
N PHE A 46 -24.99 -4.17 10.68
CA PHE A 46 -23.90 -3.21 10.81
C PHE A 46 -22.54 -3.75 10.32
N HIS A 47 -22.39 -5.08 10.23
CA HIS A 47 -21.19 -5.71 9.69
C HIS A 47 -21.20 -5.83 8.17
N PHE A 48 -22.38 -6.08 7.59
CA PHE A 48 -22.55 -6.32 6.16
C PHE A 48 -21.91 -5.23 5.28
N PRO A 49 -22.08 -3.92 5.55
CA PRO A 49 -21.50 -2.87 4.71
C PRO A 49 -19.98 -2.85 4.73
N PHE A 50 -19.35 -3.33 5.80
CA PHE A 50 -17.91 -3.25 6.02
C PHE A 50 -17.18 -4.56 5.72
N ARG A 51 -17.84 -5.58 5.16
CA ARG A 51 -17.20 -6.88 4.90
C ARG A 51 -16.13 -6.85 3.80
N PHE A 52 -16.18 -5.84 2.92
CA PHE A 52 -15.35 -5.75 1.71
C PHE A 52 -13.98 -5.10 1.93
N GLY A 53 -13.26 -5.50 2.98
CA GLY A 53 -11.97 -4.88 3.33
C GLY A 53 -10.92 -5.04 2.23
N GLN A 54 -10.79 -6.25 1.69
CA GLN A 54 -9.79 -6.57 0.67
C GLN A 54 -10.08 -5.84 -0.66
N GLU A 55 -11.35 -5.79 -1.07
CA GLU A 55 -11.79 -5.13 -2.30
C GLU A 55 -11.54 -3.62 -2.24
N ILE A 56 -11.75 -3.00 -1.07
CA ILE A 56 -11.47 -1.57 -0.89
C ILE A 56 -9.96 -1.29 -0.88
N VAL A 57 -9.13 -2.20 -0.37
CA VAL A 57 -7.67 -2.12 -0.52
C VAL A 57 -7.26 -2.19 -2.00
N LEU A 58 -7.87 -3.07 -2.80
CA LEU A 58 -7.62 -3.12 -4.24
C LEU A 58 -8.02 -1.81 -4.95
N LEU A 59 -9.17 -1.23 -4.58
CA LEU A 59 -9.61 0.07 -5.11
C LEU A 59 -8.60 1.17 -4.75
N PHE A 60 -8.11 1.19 -3.50
CA PHE A 60 -7.08 2.13 -3.06
C PHE A 60 -5.79 2.01 -3.90
N PHE A 61 -5.36 0.78 -4.21
CA PHE A 61 -4.20 0.55 -5.06
C PHE A 61 -4.42 1.01 -6.50
N LEU A 62 -5.58 0.72 -7.08
CA LEU A 62 -5.92 1.14 -8.44
C LEU A 62 -5.87 2.68 -8.57
N MET A 63 -6.48 3.39 -7.62
CA MET A 63 -6.44 4.84 -7.56
C MET A 63 -5.02 5.38 -7.36
N SER A 64 -4.24 4.75 -6.48
CA SER A 64 -2.84 5.13 -6.25
C SER A 64 -2.01 5.00 -7.53
N GLY A 65 -2.16 3.89 -8.26
CA GLY A 65 -1.51 3.66 -9.55
C GLY A 65 -1.83 4.76 -10.57
N PHE A 66 -3.09 5.16 -10.68
CA PHE A 66 -3.51 6.26 -11.55
C PHE A 66 -2.84 7.59 -11.16
N VAL A 67 -2.83 7.94 -9.88
CA VAL A 67 -2.20 9.18 -9.39
C VAL A 67 -0.69 9.17 -9.62
N ILE A 68 -0.04 8.04 -9.37
CA ILE A 68 1.41 7.89 -9.62
C ILE A 68 1.71 8.07 -11.10
N TYR A 69 0.91 7.46 -11.98
CA TYR A 69 1.06 7.64 -13.43
C TYR A 69 0.86 9.09 -13.86
N ALA A 70 -0.24 9.72 -13.43
CA ALA A 70 -0.52 11.13 -13.71
C ALA A 70 0.61 12.07 -13.23
N ALA A 71 1.13 11.85 -12.03
CA ALA A 71 2.21 12.66 -11.45
C ALA A 71 3.58 12.46 -12.12
N ASN A 72 3.74 11.36 -12.87
CA ASN A 72 5.02 10.95 -13.44
C ASN A 72 5.00 10.87 -14.98
N GLN A 73 4.00 11.43 -15.67
CA GLN A 73 3.97 11.45 -17.15
C GLN A 73 5.21 12.09 -17.80
N LYS A 74 5.95 12.93 -17.08
CA LYS A 74 7.23 13.54 -17.50
C LYS A 74 8.47 12.80 -16.97
N ILE A 75 8.44 11.47 -16.91
CA ILE A 75 9.55 10.63 -16.38
C ILE A 75 10.87 10.74 -17.16
N ARG A 76 10.87 11.29 -18.39
CA ARG A 76 12.01 11.23 -19.32
C ARG A 76 13.38 11.59 -18.72
N ASP A 77 13.42 12.49 -17.72
CA ASP A 77 14.68 13.00 -17.17
C ASP A 77 14.90 12.65 -15.68
N LYS A 78 14.07 11.80 -15.06
CA LYS A 78 14.21 11.45 -13.63
C LYS A 78 15.03 10.18 -13.43
N PHE A 79 16.10 10.29 -12.65
CA PHE A 79 16.87 9.12 -12.20
C PHE A 79 15.98 8.20 -11.35
N PHE A 80 15.98 6.89 -11.67
CA PHE A 80 15.27 5.85 -10.93
C PHE A 80 15.52 5.94 -9.41
N LEU A 81 16.75 6.29 -9.02
CA LEU A 81 17.16 6.43 -7.63
C LEU A 81 16.41 7.56 -6.90
N GLU A 82 16.16 8.69 -7.55
CA GLU A 82 15.39 9.80 -6.95
C GLU A 82 13.93 9.42 -6.75
N TYR A 83 13.36 8.68 -7.71
CA TYR A 83 12.02 8.15 -7.59
C TYR A 83 11.93 7.18 -6.40
N LEU A 84 12.84 6.21 -6.30
CA LEU A 84 12.86 5.25 -5.19
C LEU A 84 13.07 5.94 -3.83
N LYS A 85 13.99 6.90 -3.74
CA LYS A 85 14.24 7.64 -2.49
C LYS A 85 12.96 8.28 -1.94
N LYS A 86 12.13 8.88 -2.80
CA LYS A 86 10.84 9.46 -2.40
C LYS A 86 9.84 8.42 -1.89
N ARG A 87 9.92 7.18 -2.37
CA ARG A 87 9.04 6.07 -1.92
C ARG A 87 9.54 5.43 -0.63
N VAL A 88 10.85 5.27 -0.49
CA VAL A 88 11.49 4.81 0.77
C VAL A 88 11.14 5.74 1.92
N ILE A 89 11.34 7.06 1.75
CA ILE A 89 11.01 8.06 2.78
C ILE A 89 9.51 8.10 3.10
N ARG A 90 8.65 7.68 2.16
CA ARG A 90 7.20 7.59 2.39
C ARG A 90 6.83 6.33 3.18
N ILE A 91 7.39 5.18 2.84
CA ILE A 91 6.98 3.88 3.39
C ILE A 91 7.70 3.54 4.70
N TYR A 92 9.03 3.63 4.71
CA TYR A 92 9.84 3.09 5.80
C TYR A 92 9.62 3.78 7.15
N PRO A 93 9.42 5.11 7.25
CA PRO A 93 9.15 5.72 8.55
C PRO A 93 7.88 5.19 9.23
N THR A 94 6.78 5.08 8.48
CA THR A 94 5.53 4.51 9.01
C THR A 94 5.69 3.03 9.31
N PHE A 95 6.36 2.27 8.44
CA PHE A 95 6.65 0.86 8.68
C PHE A 95 7.43 0.64 9.98
N ILE A 96 8.54 1.34 10.17
CA ILE A 96 9.38 1.24 11.37
C ILE A 96 8.56 1.59 12.62
N LEU A 97 7.75 2.64 12.56
CA LEU A 97 6.85 3.01 13.65
C LEU A 97 5.91 1.85 14.02
N THR A 98 5.31 1.19 13.04
CA THR A 98 4.43 0.04 13.30
C THR A 98 5.18 -1.15 13.90
N LEU A 99 6.42 -1.43 13.48
CA LEU A 99 7.24 -2.49 14.09
C LEU A 99 7.56 -2.20 15.56
N ILE A 100 7.93 -0.95 15.87
CA ILE A 100 8.21 -0.51 17.24
C ILE A 100 6.96 -0.69 18.10
N LEU A 101 5.79 -0.27 17.61
CA LEU A 101 4.52 -0.44 18.31
C LEU A 101 4.19 -1.93 18.54
N SER A 102 4.39 -2.79 17.54
CA SER A 102 4.19 -4.23 17.68
C SER A 102 5.11 -4.83 18.76
N ILE A 103 6.37 -4.41 18.83
CA ILE A 103 7.31 -4.86 19.88
C ILE A 103 6.90 -4.36 21.27
N ILE A 104 6.41 -3.11 21.37
CA ILE A 104 5.91 -2.57 22.64
C ILE A 104 4.70 -3.37 23.12
N ILE A 105 3.74 -3.65 22.24
CA ILE A 105 2.54 -4.45 22.56
C ILE A 105 2.92 -5.87 23.00
N LEU A 106 3.85 -6.52 22.30
CA LEU A 106 4.37 -7.84 22.66
C LEU A 106 4.91 -7.85 24.10
N LYS A 107 5.72 -6.85 24.46
CA LYS A 107 6.28 -6.71 25.81
C LYS A 107 5.21 -6.46 26.87
N ILE A 108 4.21 -5.62 26.57
CA ILE A 108 3.08 -5.36 27.49
C ILE A 108 2.31 -6.65 27.80
N ASN A 109 2.17 -7.53 26.80
CA ASN A 109 1.51 -8.82 26.94
C ASN A 109 2.38 -9.90 27.61
N ASN A 110 3.59 -9.56 28.05
CA ASN A 110 4.59 -10.52 28.59
C ASN A 110 4.95 -11.65 27.62
N GLU A 111 4.88 -11.37 26.31
CA GLU A 111 5.31 -12.30 25.27
C GLU A 111 6.77 -12.02 24.86
N TYR A 112 7.43 -13.05 24.34
CA TYR A 112 8.83 -12.99 23.90
C TYR A 112 8.96 -13.30 22.42
N LEU A 113 9.95 -12.68 21.78
CA LEU A 113 10.31 -12.97 20.39
C LEU A 113 10.74 -14.43 20.25
N LYS A 114 10.12 -15.12 19.31
CA LYS A 114 10.49 -16.47 18.89
C LYS A 114 11.60 -16.39 17.83
N GLN A 115 12.32 -17.49 17.63
CA GLN A 115 13.35 -17.56 16.59
C GLN A 115 12.77 -17.32 15.18
N THR A 116 11.55 -17.79 14.93
CA THR A 116 10.80 -17.55 13.69
C THR A 116 10.61 -16.06 13.40
N ASP A 117 10.46 -15.25 14.44
CA ASP A 117 10.18 -13.82 14.30
C ASP A 117 11.37 -13.05 13.71
N PHE A 118 12.61 -13.56 13.84
CA PHE A 118 13.78 -12.94 13.22
C PHE A 118 13.81 -13.13 11.70
N VAL A 119 13.39 -14.32 11.22
CA VAL A 119 13.27 -14.59 9.78
C VAL A 119 12.15 -13.73 9.20
N ASP A 120 11.02 -13.66 9.90
CA ASP A 120 9.91 -12.80 9.51
C ASP A 120 10.33 -11.33 9.49
N LEU A 121 11.02 -10.83 10.53
CA LEU A 121 11.51 -9.45 10.58
C LEU A 121 12.38 -9.13 9.36
N LEU A 122 13.34 -9.99 9.03
CA LEU A 122 14.23 -9.77 7.90
C LEU A 122 13.46 -9.74 6.58
N GLY A 123 12.52 -10.68 6.37
CA GLY A 123 11.68 -10.67 5.18
C GLY A 123 10.76 -9.45 5.12
N ASN A 124 10.26 -8.95 6.25
CA ASN A 124 9.44 -7.74 6.32
C ASN A 124 10.24 -6.48 5.98
N ILE A 125 11.53 -6.41 6.35
CA ILE A 125 12.43 -5.31 5.97
C ILE A 125 12.57 -5.22 4.43
N PHE A 126 12.58 -6.37 3.76
CA PHE A 126 12.59 -6.48 2.29
C PHE A 126 11.19 -6.46 1.67
N MET A 127 10.14 -6.23 2.47
CA MET A 127 8.76 -6.17 2.01
C MET A 127 8.33 -7.48 1.31
N LEU A 128 8.65 -8.63 1.90
CA LEU A 128 8.37 -9.98 1.36
C LEU A 128 7.22 -10.71 2.09
N GLN A 129 6.56 -10.04 3.03
CA GLN A 129 5.47 -10.59 3.83
C GLN A 129 4.16 -10.70 3.06
N ASP A 130 3.42 -11.77 3.31
CA ASP A 130 2.01 -11.92 2.93
C ASP A 130 1.31 -12.83 3.96
N THR A 131 -0.02 -12.78 3.99
CA THR A 131 -0.82 -13.72 4.78
C THR A 131 -0.72 -15.11 4.16
N GLY A 132 -0.09 -16.07 4.86
CA GLY A 132 0.40 -17.37 4.34
C GLY A 132 -0.61 -18.38 3.77
N ASN A 133 -1.82 -17.96 3.42
CA ASN A 133 -2.79 -18.79 2.68
C ASN A 133 -2.72 -18.59 1.16
N LYS A 134 -1.76 -17.82 0.65
CA LYS A 134 -1.58 -17.57 -0.79
C LYS A 134 -0.28 -18.17 -1.31
N PRO A 135 -0.28 -18.77 -2.51
CA PRO A 135 0.95 -19.24 -3.14
C PRO A 135 1.90 -18.06 -3.39
N GLY A 136 3.15 -18.17 -2.93
CA GLY A 136 4.19 -17.14 -3.09
C GLY A 136 4.49 -16.31 -1.84
N ALA A 137 3.81 -16.54 -0.71
CA ALA A 137 4.18 -15.94 0.57
C ALA A 137 5.56 -16.47 1.04
N ILE A 138 6.54 -15.58 1.20
CA ILE A 138 7.90 -15.95 1.63
C ILE A 138 8.01 -15.95 3.15
N VAL A 139 7.48 -14.90 3.79
CA VAL A 139 7.46 -14.74 5.25
C VAL A 139 6.10 -14.29 5.73
N TYR A 140 5.85 -14.43 7.03
CA TYR A 140 4.63 -13.92 7.65
C TYR A 140 4.78 -12.45 8.07
N PRO A 141 3.67 -11.70 8.23
CA PRO A 141 3.71 -10.37 8.81
C PRO A 141 4.35 -10.41 10.20
N PHE A 142 5.40 -9.61 10.41
CA PHE A 142 6.15 -9.61 11.67
C PHE A 142 5.21 -9.33 12.85
N LEU A 143 5.31 -10.16 13.90
CA LEU A 143 4.48 -10.09 15.10
C LEU A 143 2.97 -10.06 14.82
N GLN A 144 2.52 -10.79 13.80
CA GLN A 144 1.11 -10.84 13.40
C GLN A 144 0.51 -9.47 13.10
N ASN A 145 1.34 -8.51 12.67
CA ASN A 145 0.86 -7.22 12.19
C ASN A 145 0.21 -7.41 10.81
N TYR A 146 -1.00 -7.96 10.81
CA TYR A 146 -1.69 -8.44 9.61
C TYR A 146 -1.72 -7.41 8.47
N PRO A 147 -2.02 -6.11 8.69
CA PRO A 147 -2.07 -5.14 7.60
C PRO A 147 -0.78 -4.97 6.79
N LEU A 148 0.39 -5.42 7.28
CA LEU A 148 1.67 -5.36 6.57
C LEU A 148 1.65 -6.09 5.22
N TRP A 149 0.73 -7.05 5.00
CA TRP A 149 0.60 -7.73 3.71
C TRP A 149 0.35 -6.72 2.58
N SER A 150 -0.49 -5.70 2.77
CA SER A 150 -0.78 -4.73 1.71
C SER A 150 0.43 -3.85 1.42
N LEU A 151 1.26 -3.58 2.43
CA LEU A 151 2.44 -2.72 2.29
C LEU A 151 3.51 -3.36 1.40
N SER A 152 3.66 -4.69 1.43
CA SER A 152 4.58 -5.40 0.53
C SER A 152 4.18 -5.22 -0.93
N TYR A 153 2.90 -5.35 -1.25
CA TYR A 153 2.38 -5.10 -2.59
C TYR A 153 2.59 -3.64 -3.03
N GLU A 154 2.41 -2.66 -2.15
CA GLU A 154 2.68 -1.25 -2.48
C GLU A 154 4.15 -1.03 -2.87
N TRP A 155 5.08 -1.59 -2.10
CA TRP A 155 6.51 -1.49 -2.35
C TRP A 155 6.91 -2.10 -3.69
N TRP A 156 6.51 -3.35 -3.94
CA TRP A 156 6.84 -4.03 -5.19
C TRP A 156 6.16 -3.40 -6.41
N PHE A 157 4.94 -2.87 -6.25
CA PHE A 157 4.32 -2.04 -7.27
C PHE A 157 5.18 -0.82 -7.61
N TYR A 158 5.70 -0.09 -6.61
CA TYR A 158 6.59 1.03 -6.88
C TYR A 158 7.88 0.62 -7.61
N MET A 159 8.48 -0.51 -7.24
CA MET A 159 9.68 -1.06 -7.88
C MET A 159 9.44 -1.39 -9.36
N LEU A 160 8.28 -1.97 -9.68
CA LEU A 160 7.92 -2.37 -11.05
C LEU A 160 7.40 -1.20 -11.91
N PHE A 161 6.75 -0.21 -11.30
CA PHE A 161 6.11 0.88 -12.02
C PHE A 161 7.07 1.66 -12.93
N PHE A 162 8.24 2.04 -12.41
CA PHE A 162 9.22 2.83 -13.16
C PHE A 162 9.80 2.09 -14.37
N PRO A 163 10.35 0.86 -14.25
CA PRO A 163 10.90 0.15 -15.41
C PRO A 163 9.84 -0.14 -16.48
N ILE A 164 8.59 -0.46 -16.08
CA ILE A 164 7.48 -0.67 -17.02
C ILE A 164 7.19 0.62 -17.81
N CYS A 165 7.05 1.76 -17.12
CA CYS A 165 6.79 3.03 -17.79
C CYS A 165 7.95 3.47 -18.69
N PHE A 166 9.19 3.26 -18.24
CA PHE A 166 10.38 3.56 -19.03
C PHE A 166 10.40 2.73 -20.32
N TYR A 167 10.14 1.42 -20.21
CA TYR A 167 10.09 0.51 -21.36
C TYR A 167 8.98 0.92 -22.35
N ILE A 168 7.75 1.14 -21.88
CA ILE A 168 6.62 1.52 -22.73
C ILE A 168 6.90 2.85 -23.47
N ASN A 169 7.47 3.85 -22.78
CA ASN A 169 7.79 5.14 -23.38
C ASN A 169 8.88 5.04 -24.46
N LYS A 170 9.86 4.15 -24.29
CA LYS A 170 10.90 3.89 -25.30
C LYS A 170 10.29 3.36 -26.60
N TYR A 171 9.44 2.33 -26.52
CA TYR A 171 8.77 1.75 -27.69
C TYR A 171 7.85 2.74 -28.43
N SER A 172 7.11 3.57 -27.69
CA SER A 172 6.24 4.60 -28.29
C SER A 172 7.03 5.66 -29.06
N THR A 173 8.26 5.95 -28.62
CA THR A 173 9.14 6.92 -29.29
C THR A 173 9.78 6.34 -30.54
N GLU A 174 10.23 5.09 -30.49
CA GLU A 174 10.82 4.38 -31.64
C GLU A 174 9.81 4.21 -32.79
N ASN A 175 8.55 3.87 -32.48
CA ASN A 175 7.47 3.74 -33.47
C ASN A 175 6.93 5.06 -34.05
N ARG A 176 7.33 6.22 -33.51
CA ARG A 176 6.95 7.54 -34.06
C ARG A 176 7.98 8.11 -35.02
N ILE A 177 9.18 7.53 -35.04
CA ILE A 177 10.33 8.00 -35.84
C ILE A 177 10.57 7.06 -37.04
N ALA A 178 10.05 5.83 -37.00
CA ALA A 178 9.92 4.92 -38.14
C ALA A 178 8.68 5.25 -38.98
#